data_AF-A0A933CV49-F1
#
_entry.id   AF-A0A933CV49-F1
#
_cell.length_a   1.000
_cell.length_b   1.000
_cell.length_c   1.000
_cell.angle_alpha   90.00
_cell.angle_beta   90.00
_cell.angle_gamma   90.00
#
_symmetry.space_group_name_H-M   'P 1'
#
loop_
_entity.id
_entity.type
_entity.pdbx_description
1 polymer ?
#
loop_
_entity_poly.entity_id
_entity_poly.type
_entity_poly.pdbx_seq_one_letter_code
_entity_poly.pdbx_strand_id
1 'polypeptide(L)' 'MEKIEPLRDHMQLRGFAIGQQVEFRGKTYTVVRRTTLASGEPALVLQGEGEQFMIPASQFLAGVKN' A
#
# COMPACT_ATOMS: atom_id res chain seq x y z
N MET A 1 6.89 14.75 -13.19
CA MET A 1 7.12 13.29 -13.15
C MET A 1 7.44 12.91 -11.72
N GLU A 2 6.53 12.21 -11.03
CA GLU A 2 6.87 11.63 -9.73
C GLU A 2 7.92 10.55 -9.94
N LYS A 3 9.02 10.63 -9.18
CA LYS A 3 10.16 9.72 -9.31
C LYS A 3 9.85 8.49 -8.47
N ILE A 4 9.45 7.40 -9.12
CA ILE A 4 9.23 6.11 -8.45
C ILE A 4 10.60 5.62 -7.97
N GLU A 5 10.76 5.42 -6.66
CA GLU A 5 12.00 4.94 -6.03
C GLU A 5 11.72 3.56 -5.38
N PRO A 6 11.79 2.44 -6.14
CA PRO A 6 11.26 1.15 -5.70
C PRO A 6 11.83 0.65 -4.36
N LEU A 7 13.11 0.92 -4.09
CA LEU A 7 13.76 0.53 -2.84
C LEU A 7 13.22 1.34 -1.64
N ARG A 8 13.02 2.64 -1.84
CA ARG A 8 12.51 3.55 -0.81
C ARG A 8 11.06 3.23 -0.50
N ASP A 9 10.25 3.04 -1.54
CA ASP A 9 8.85 2.66 -1.41
C ASP A 9 8.70 1.32 -0.69
N HIS A 10 9.56 0.33 -1.04
CA HIS A 10 9.58 -0.96 -0.35
C HIS A 10 9.90 -0.81 1.16
N MET A 11 10.85 0.05 1.51
CA MET A 11 11.21 0.30 2.91
C MET A 11 10.09 1.01 3.67
N GLN A 12 9.40 1.96 3.05
CA GLN A 12 8.27 2.65 3.66
C GLN A 12 7.07 1.70 3.87
N LEU A 13 6.82 0.79 2.92
CA LEU A 13 5.80 -0.27 3.09
C LEU A 13 6.08 -1.19 4.28
N ARG A 14 7.33 -1.32 4.76
CA ARG A 14 7.62 -2.10 5.97
C ARG A 14 7.04 -1.50 7.24
N GLY A 15 6.80 -0.19 7.26
CA GLY A 15 6.14 0.49 8.37
C GLY A 15 4.66 0.11 8.54
N PHE A 16 4.08 -0.55 7.54
CA PHE A 16 2.70 -1.02 7.55
C PHE A 16 2.67 -2.53 7.79
N ALA A 17 2.28 -2.92 9.01
CA ALA A 17 2.21 -4.31 9.41
C ALA A 17 0.98 -5.01 8.80
N ILE A 18 1.09 -6.32 8.56
CA ILE A 18 -0.09 -7.12 8.20
C ILE A 18 -1.05 -7.12 9.39
N GLY A 19 -2.34 -6.89 9.11
CA GLY A 19 -3.39 -6.71 10.13
C GLY A 19 -3.53 -5.27 10.64
N GLN A 20 -2.62 -4.36 10.26
CA GLN A 20 -2.75 -2.94 10.60
C GLN A 20 -3.89 -2.29 9.83
N GLN A 21 -4.68 -1.46 10.52
CA GLN A 21 -5.66 -0.59 9.89
C GLN A 21 -5.00 0.73 9.48
N VAL A 22 -5.33 1.19 8.27
CA VAL A 22 -4.81 2.42 7.68
C VAL A 22 -5.97 3.20 7.06
N GLU A 23 -5.93 4.53 7.17
CA GLU A 23 -6.86 5.38 6.43
C GLU A 23 -6.28 5.66 5.05
N PHE A 24 -6.99 5.24 4.00
CA PHE A 24 -6.61 5.49 2.62
C PHE A 24 -7.78 6.14 1.90
N ARG A 25 -7.57 7.35 1.36
CA ARG A 25 -8.60 8.16 0.67
C ARG A 25 -9.90 8.33 1.49
N GLY A 26 -9.78 8.52 2.81
CA GLY A 26 -10.92 8.76 3.70
C GLY A 26 -11.73 7.51 4.05
N LYS A 27 -11.24 6.31 3.74
CA LYS A 27 -11.81 5.03 4.18
C LYS A 27 -10.76 4.22 4.93
N THR A 28 -11.20 3.44 5.91
CA THR A 28 -10.33 2.54 6.67
C THR A 28 -10.19 1.20 5.96
N TYR A 29 -8.95 0.75 5.78
CA TYR A 29 -8.62 -0.55 5.23
C TYR A 29 -7.66 -1.30 6.13
N THR A 30 -7.69 -2.62 6.06
CA THR A 30 -6.71 -3.49 6.70
C THR A 30 -5.64 -3.90 5.69
N VAL A 31 -4.38 -3.81 6.09
CA VAL A 31 -3.25 -4.32 5.31
C VAL A 31 -3.24 -5.84 5.39
N VAL A 32 -3.57 -6.53 4.31
CA VAL A 32 -3.64 -8.00 4.29
C VAL A 32 -2.32 -8.62 3.87
N ARG A 33 -1.64 -8.01 2.90
CA ARG A 33 -0.41 -8.58 2.33
C ARG A 33 0.48 -7.51 1.72
N ARG A 34 1.79 -7.74 1.81
CA ARG A 34 2.82 -7.05 1.02
C ARG A 34 3.18 -7.92 -0.18
N THR A 35 3.22 -7.34 -1.36
CA THR A 35 3.48 -8.06 -2.61
C THR A 35 4.28 -7.19 -3.58
N THR A 36 4.60 -7.76 -4.74
CA THR A 36 5.24 -7.06 -5.86
C THR A 36 4.38 -7.26 -7.09
N LEU A 37 4.17 -6.19 -7.86
CA LEU A 37 3.46 -6.24 -9.15
C LEU A 37 4.31 -6.94 -10.20
N ALA A 38 3.69 -7.34 -11.32
CA ALA A 38 4.40 -7.90 -12.46
C ALA A 38 5.44 -6.93 -13.05
N SER A 39 5.25 -5.61 -12.85
CA SER A 39 6.22 -4.56 -13.20
C SER A 39 7.47 -4.55 -12.30
N GLY A 40 7.50 -5.33 -11.23
CA GLY A 40 8.57 -5.29 -10.21
C GLY A 40 8.35 -4.23 -9.13
N GLU A 41 7.26 -3.47 -9.19
CA GLU A 41 6.95 -2.42 -8.21
C GLU A 41 6.41 -3.03 -6.90
N PRO A 42 6.82 -2.53 -5.73
CA PRO A 42 6.23 -2.94 -4.46
C PRO A 42 4.75 -2.54 -4.40
N ALA A 43 3.93 -3.36 -3.75
CA ALA A 43 2.49 -3.14 -3.62
C ALA A 43 1.93 -3.70 -2.30
N LEU A 44 0.74 -3.23 -1.93
CA LEU A 44 -0.05 -3.76 -0.83
C LEU A 44 -1.36 -4.34 -1.34
N VAL A 45 -1.87 -5.32 -0.62
CA VAL A 45 -3.27 -5.75 -0.68
C VAL A 45 -3.98 -5.16 0.51
N LEU A 46 -5.02 -4.37 0.24
CA LEU A 46 -5.89 -3.74 1.21
C LEU A 46 -7.25 -4.43 1.19
N GLN A 47 -7.86 -4.59 2.36
CA GLN A 47 -9.21 -5.13 2.51
C GLN A 47 -10.06 -4.20 3.37
N GLY A 48 -11.25 -3.87 2.87
CA GLY A 48 -12.27 -3.05 3.53
C GLY A 48 -13.62 -3.74 3.56
N GLU A 49 -14.70 -2.99 3.81
CA GLU A 49 -16.08 -3.50 3.90
C GLU A 49 -16.55 -4.16 2.59
N GLY A 50 -16.26 -5.46 2.43
CA GLY A 50 -16.68 -6.26 1.28
C GLY A 50 -15.80 -6.14 0.04
N GLU A 51 -14.74 -5.32 0.07
CA GLU A 51 -13.82 -5.14 -1.05
C GLU A 51 -12.36 -5.47 -0.67
N GLN A 52 -11.63 -6.06 -1.63
CA GLN A 52 -10.20 -6.29 -1.53
C GLN A 52 -9.55 -5.89 -2.84
N PHE A 53 -8.51 -5.06 -2.77
CA PHE A 53 -7.78 -4.62 -3.95
C PHE A 53 -6.29 -4.54 -3.70
N MET A 54 -5.53 -4.55 -4.78
CA MET A 54 -4.08 -4.38 -4.78
C MET A 54 -3.75 -2.95 -5.23
N ILE A 55 -2.80 -2.31 -4.54
CA ILE A 55 -2.39 -0.95 -4.83
C ILE A 55 -0.86 -0.83 -4.87
N PRO A 56 -0.27 -0.17 -5.89
CA PRO A 56 1.16 0.12 -5.93
C PRO A 56 1.59 0.96 -4.72
N ALA A 57 2.82 0.74 -4.25
CA ALA A 57 3.37 1.47 -3.11
C ALA A 57 3.33 2.98 -3.32
N SER A 58 3.70 3.46 -4.51
CA SER A 58 3.68 4.88 -4.87
C SER A 58 2.30 5.50 -4.68
N GLN A 59 1.25 4.85 -5.22
CA GLN A 59 -0.13 5.32 -5.08
C GLN A 59 -0.65 5.22 -3.65
N PHE A 60 -0.26 4.17 -2.92
CA PHE A 60 -0.62 4.00 -1.52
C PHE A 60 -0.01 5.10 -0.66
N LEU A 61 1.31 5.31 -0.76
CA LEU A 61 2.07 6.28 0.03
C LEU A 61 1.63 7.73 -0.25
N ALA A 62 1.18 8.02 -1.48
CA ALA A 62 0.63 9.33 -1.81
C ALA A 62 -0.75 9.61 -1.20
N GLY A 63 -1.50 8.57 -0.81
CA GLY A 63 -2.90 8.71 -0.36
C GLY A 63 -3.22 8.17 1.03
N VAL A 64 -2.23 7.54 1.70
CA VAL A 64 -2.38 7.01 3.05
C VAL A 64 -2.20 8.11 4.08
N LYS A 65 -3.05 8.12 5.10
CA LYS A 65 -2.82 8.85 6.34
C LYS A 65 -2.48 7.84 7.44
N ASN A 66 -1.40 8.13 8.15
CA ASN A 66 -1.02 7.44 9.39
C ASN A 66 -1.61 8.16 10.59
#